data_AF-A0A6P0S0T6-F1
#
_entry.id   AF-A0A6P0S0T6-F1
#
_cell.length_a   1.000
_cell.length_b   1.000
_cell.length_c   1.000
_cell.angle_alpha   90.00
_cell.angle_beta   90.00
_cell.angle_gamma   90.00
#
_symmetry.space_group_name_H-M   'P 1'
#
loop_
_entity.id
_entity.type
_entity.pdbx_description
1 polymer ?
#
loop_
_entity_poly.entity_id
_entity_poly.type
_entity_poly.pdbx_seq_one_letter_code
_entity_poly.pdbx_strand_id
1 'polypeptide(L)'
;FAAGLSLSVENIPLFTEAINQQLRRQLAHTGMLMTPVIEADVVVTVADLGRELFRELKLLEPCGMGNPIPKLLIQNCWFEAVSNRNTKDFKGRKVQYIKTELEIWDDTTNNGFPGIWWGHYRDEVPKGRCHAIVELDYNNYKKGAEVRIVALQSTQAEFSFNVPTELDWILDWRGVEEEEMGRWGDGETGRWEDKEEKEELNVLISNSQTTNNQQQITNNQPITILECPTSWDELQVWCRRAIAAERKLAIAYSPPKLLPPRDIWEQLVGIAKFLSRTKQAATLTQLKEKLELSDRTLQSGLNALPLLGFQVQRVDWGVQIHWQPGESSSEATNSTTNELIQEFLAGVEEEQFRRQYFYQVPLSTVQTIVTQTAQTLR
;
A
#
# COMPACT_ATOMS: atom_id res chain seq x y z
N PHE A 1 -12.56 11.06 18.42
CA PHE A 1 -12.50 10.55 19.81
C PHE A 1 -11.28 9.66 19.95
N ALA A 2 -10.57 9.74 21.05
CA ALA A 2 -9.45 8.85 21.36
C ALA A 2 -9.67 8.27 22.77
N ALA A 3 -9.39 6.98 22.93
CA ALA A 3 -9.45 6.29 24.21
C ALA A 3 -8.17 5.47 24.38
N GLY A 4 -7.62 5.47 25.59
CA GLY A 4 -6.52 4.59 26.00
C GLY A 4 -7.04 3.53 26.95
N LEU A 5 -6.54 2.31 26.83
CA LEU A 5 -6.84 1.21 27.75
C LEU A 5 -5.60 0.36 27.97
N SER A 6 -5.55 -0.36 29.08
CA SER A 6 -4.51 -1.34 29.39
C SER A 6 -5.18 -2.70 29.56
N LEU A 7 -4.66 -3.72 28.87
CA LEU A 7 -5.09 -5.10 29.03
C LEU A 7 -3.89 -6.05 29.09
N SER A 8 -4.08 -7.21 29.71
CA SER A 8 -3.13 -8.33 29.59
C SER A 8 -3.06 -8.80 28.15
N VAL A 9 -1.84 -9.10 27.66
CA VAL A 9 -1.59 -9.52 26.27
C VAL A 9 -2.40 -10.76 25.91
N GLU A 10 -2.60 -11.67 26.86
CA GLU A 10 -3.40 -12.90 26.68
C GLU A 10 -4.88 -12.63 26.36
N ASN A 11 -5.38 -11.45 26.72
CA ASN A 11 -6.78 -11.07 26.52
C ASN A 11 -7.02 -10.32 25.19
N ILE A 12 -5.97 -10.05 24.39
CA ILE A 12 -6.09 -9.40 23.09
C ILE A 12 -7.04 -10.13 22.13
N PRO A 13 -7.04 -11.47 22.03
CA PRO A 13 -7.96 -12.17 21.15
C PRO A 13 -9.44 -11.94 21.56
N LEU A 14 -9.75 -12.09 22.85
CA LEU A 14 -11.10 -11.90 23.38
C LEU A 14 -11.57 -10.45 23.26
N PHE A 15 -10.67 -9.49 23.48
CA PHE A 15 -10.95 -8.07 23.29
C PHE A 15 -11.28 -7.75 21.82
N THR A 16 -10.48 -8.28 20.89
CA THR A 16 -10.69 -8.12 19.44
C THR A 16 -12.06 -8.65 19.04
N GLU A 17 -12.42 -9.86 19.48
CA GLU A 17 -13.74 -10.46 19.22
C GLU A 17 -14.88 -9.60 19.77
N ALA A 18 -14.77 -9.14 21.02
CA ALA A 18 -15.79 -8.34 21.68
C ALA A 18 -16.02 -6.99 20.97
N ILE A 19 -14.94 -6.28 20.62
CA ILE A 19 -15.02 -5.01 19.88
C ILE A 19 -15.63 -5.22 18.50
N ASN A 20 -15.21 -6.26 17.77
CA ASN A 20 -15.76 -6.59 16.46
C ASN A 20 -17.25 -6.92 16.55
N GLN A 21 -17.66 -7.68 17.56
CA GLN A 21 -19.07 -8.00 17.78
C GLN A 21 -19.89 -6.74 18.10
N GLN A 22 -19.38 -5.86 18.95
CA GLN A 22 -20.04 -4.61 19.30
C GLN A 22 -20.18 -3.68 18.10
N LEU A 23 -19.12 -3.55 17.29
CA LEU A 23 -19.15 -2.78 16.05
C LEU A 23 -20.19 -3.33 15.07
N ARG A 24 -20.23 -4.65 14.86
CA ARG A 24 -21.25 -5.30 14.00
C ARG A 24 -22.67 -5.03 14.48
N ARG A 25 -22.92 -5.09 15.80
CA ARG A 25 -24.23 -4.77 16.38
C ARG A 25 -24.63 -3.31 16.15
N GLN A 26 -23.68 -2.38 16.31
CA GLN A 26 -23.93 -0.97 16.02
C GLN A 26 -24.24 -0.76 14.54
N LEU A 27 -23.41 -1.28 13.63
CA LEU A 27 -23.63 -1.19 12.18
C LEU A 27 -24.96 -1.81 11.73
N ALA A 28 -25.34 -2.96 12.30
CA ALA A 28 -26.62 -3.61 12.01
C ALA A 28 -27.84 -2.78 12.47
N HIS A 29 -27.68 -1.96 13.52
CA HIS A 29 -28.73 -1.08 14.01
C HIS A 29 -28.84 0.24 13.25
N THR A 30 -27.72 0.83 12.82
CA THR A 30 -27.75 2.11 12.09
C THR A 30 -28.04 1.94 10.61
N GLY A 31 -27.82 0.75 10.01
CA GLY A 31 -27.97 0.54 8.55
C GLY A 31 -27.01 1.38 7.69
N MET A 32 -26.24 2.27 8.32
CA MET A 32 -25.24 3.11 7.70
C MET A 32 -23.96 2.29 7.56
N LEU A 33 -23.57 2.02 6.31
CA LEU A 33 -22.16 1.84 6.02
C LEU A 33 -21.42 3.05 6.62
N MET A 34 -20.32 2.82 7.32
CA MET A 34 -19.40 3.88 7.74
C MET A 34 -18.65 4.41 6.50
N THR A 35 -19.38 4.89 5.50
CA THR A 35 -18.82 5.74 4.46
C THR A 35 -18.45 7.05 5.15
N PRO A 36 -17.17 7.45 5.15
CA PRO A 36 -16.81 8.76 5.67
C PRO A 36 -17.57 9.81 4.85
N VAL A 37 -18.53 10.46 5.49
CA VAL A 37 -19.27 11.57 4.88
C VAL A 37 -18.37 12.80 5.01
N ILE A 38 -18.01 13.39 3.87
CA ILE A 38 -17.34 14.69 3.84
C ILE A 38 -18.44 15.72 3.61
N GLU A 39 -18.72 16.52 4.65
CA GLU A 39 -19.63 17.65 4.53
C GLU A 39 -18.93 18.80 3.81
N ALA A 40 -19.61 19.41 2.85
CA ALA A 40 -19.16 20.63 2.20
C ALA A 40 -19.79 21.83 2.91
N ASP A 41 -18.98 22.86 3.19
CA ASP A 41 -19.41 24.07 3.89
C ASP A 41 -20.17 25.02 2.96
N VAL A 42 -19.77 25.07 1.68
CA VAL A 42 -20.36 25.97 0.69
C VAL A 42 -20.22 25.39 -0.72
N VAL A 43 -21.22 25.67 -1.56
CA VAL A 43 -21.15 25.38 -3.00
C VAL A 43 -20.60 26.60 -3.72
N VAL A 44 -19.57 26.39 -4.54
CA VAL A 44 -18.92 27.46 -5.32
C VAL A 44 -18.74 27.01 -6.77
N THR A 45 -18.55 27.98 -7.65
CA THR A 45 -18.19 27.77 -9.06
C THR A 45 -16.72 28.03 -9.28
N VAL A 46 -16.17 27.61 -10.42
CA VAL A 46 -14.77 27.89 -10.78
C VAL A 46 -14.54 29.38 -10.99
N ALA A 47 -15.56 30.14 -11.42
CA ALA A 47 -15.48 31.60 -11.51
C ALA A 47 -15.37 32.31 -10.15
N ASP A 48 -15.86 31.69 -9.07
CA ASP A 48 -15.75 32.24 -7.70
C ASP A 48 -14.36 31.99 -7.10
N LEU A 49 -13.58 31.06 -7.67
CA LEU A 49 -12.25 30.74 -7.19
C LEU A 49 -11.29 31.89 -7.49
N GLY A 50 -10.44 32.20 -6.52
CA GLY A 50 -9.39 33.19 -6.73
C GLY A 50 -8.93 33.87 -5.47
N ARG A 51 -8.23 34.98 -5.68
CA ARG A 51 -7.54 35.71 -4.61
C ARG A 51 -8.51 36.39 -3.65
N GLU A 52 -9.70 36.77 -4.11
CA GLU A 52 -10.73 37.41 -3.29
C GLU A 52 -11.32 36.42 -2.31
N LEU A 53 -11.90 35.31 -2.81
CA LEU A 53 -12.39 34.22 -1.97
C LEU A 53 -11.31 33.69 -1.01
N PHE A 54 -10.06 33.52 -1.48
CA PHE A 54 -8.96 33.11 -0.60
C PHE A 54 -8.72 34.08 0.57
N ARG A 55 -8.81 35.39 0.33
CA ARG A 55 -8.63 36.39 1.38
C ARG A 55 -9.78 36.37 2.39
N GLU A 56 -10.99 36.13 1.94
CA GLU A 56 -12.17 36.02 2.81
C GLU A 56 -12.07 34.79 3.70
N LEU A 57 -11.76 33.62 3.12
CA LEU A 57 -11.58 32.38 3.89
C LEU A 57 -10.42 32.48 4.87
N LYS A 58 -9.38 33.27 4.55
CA LYS A 58 -8.25 33.50 5.46
C LYS A 58 -8.64 34.21 6.75
N LEU A 59 -9.76 34.94 6.78
CA LEU A 59 -10.29 35.55 8.01
C LEU A 59 -10.74 34.50 9.05
N LEU A 60 -10.92 33.24 8.63
CA LEU A 60 -11.27 32.14 9.52
C LEU A 60 -10.05 31.54 10.22
N GLU A 61 -8.83 31.95 9.89
CA GLU A 61 -7.63 31.50 10.60
C GLU A 61 -7.66 31.97 12.08
N PRO A 62 -7.20 31.14 13.04
CA PRO A 62 -6.52 29.86 12.83
C PRO A 62 -7.48 28.67 12.64
N CYS A 63 -7.16 27.82 11.67
CA CYS A 63 -7.87 26.56 11.44
C CYS A 63 -7.25 25.41 12.26
N GLY A 64 -8.07 24.46 12.71
CA GLY A 64 -7.66 23.31 13.52
C GLY A 64 -8.82 22.38 13.85
N MET A 65 -8.67 21.49 14.84
CA MET A 65 -9.69 20.47 15.18
C MET A 65 -11.06 21.04 15.57
N GLY A 66 -11.14 22.30 16.02
CA GLY A 66 -12.41 22.98 16.35
C GLY A 66 -12.89 23.99 15.29
N ASN A 67 -12.11 24.20 14.24
CA ASN A 67 -12.39 25.14 13.16
C ASN A 67 -11.70 24.62 11.88
N PRO A 68 -12.27 23.60 11.22
CA PRO A 68 -11.63 22.97 10.08
C PRO A 68 -11.48 23.96 8.92
N ILE A 69 -10.56 23.66 8.00
CA ILE A 69 -10.43 24.42 6.76
C ILE A 69 -11.73 24.26 5.95
N PRO A 70 -12.33 25.36 5.46
CA PRO A 70 -13.57 25.31 4.68
C PRO A 70 -13.45 24.41 3.45
N LYS A 71 -14.41 23.52 3.29
CA LYS A 71 -14.55 22.59 2.16
C LYS A 71 -15.57 23.13 1.18
N LEU A 72 -15.11 23.38 -0.04
CA LEU A 72 -15.91 23.98 -1.10
C LEU A 72 -16.35 22.87 -2.07
N LEU A 73 -17.65 22.78 -2.35
CA LEU A 73 -18.19 21.87 -3.35
C LEU A 73 -18.29 22.58 -4.70
N ILE A 74 -17.67 21.99 -5.73
CA ILE A 74 -17.83 22.40 -7.12
C ILE A 74 -18.57 21.27 -7.82
N GLN A 75 -19.72 21.59 -8.42
CA GLN A 75 -20.57 20.61 -9.06
C GLN A 75 -20.35 20.57 -10.57
N ASN A 76 -20.45 19.37 -11.17
CA ASN A 76 -20.39 19.18 -12.61
C ASN A 76 -19.12 19.78 -13.25
N CYS A 77 -18.00 19.71 -12.54
CA CYS A 77 -16.69 20.14 -13.03
C CYS A 77 -15.99 19.02 -13.80
N TRP A 78 -14.96 19.39 -14.57
CA TRP A 78 -14.04 18.47 -15.21
C TRP A 78 -12.60 18.94 -15.01
N PHE A 79 -11.65 18.11 -15.43
CA PHE A 79 -10.23 18.37 -15.26
C PHE A 79 -9.48 18.35 -16.59
N GLU A 80 -8.59 19.31 -16.77
CA GLU A 80 -7.66 19.37 -17.89
C GLU A 80 -6.22 19.57 -17.39
N ALA A 81 -5.26 19.59 -18.33
CA ALA A 81 -3.84 19.79 -18.06
C ALA A 81 -3.24 18.86 -16.97
N VAL A 82 -3.83 17.67 -16.79
CA VAL A 82 -3.45 16.74 -15.71
C VAL A 82 -2.04 16.19 -15.95
N SER A 83 -1.15 16.40 -14.99
CA SER A 83 0.22 15.90 -15.01
C SER A 83 0.66 15.49 -13.61
N ASN A 84 1.30 14.34 -13.48
CA ASN A 84 1.88 13.89 -12.22
C ASN A 84 3.40 14.00 -12.25
N ARG A 85 3.99 14.40 -11.12
CA ARG A 85 5.45 14.45 -10.97
C ARG A 85 5.87 13.90 -9.62
N ASN A 86 6.93 13.10 -9.63
CA ASN A 86 7.66 12.75 -8.42
C ASN A 86 8.47 13.98 -7.99
N THR A 87 7.95 14.73 -7.02
CA THR A 87 8.65 15.88 -6.45
C THR A 87 9.90 15.39 -5.71
N LYS A 88 10.98 16.17 -5.75
CA LYS A 88 12.18 15.92 -4.95
C LYS A 88 12.25 16.98 -3.85
N ASP A 89 12.59 16.57 -2.64
CA ASP A 89 12.91 17.44 -1.51
C ASP A 89 14.05 18.40 -1.89
N PHE A 90 14.23 19.50 -1.16
CA PHE A 90 15.33 20.44 -1.32
C PHE A 90 16.71 19.77 -1.21
N LYS A 91 16.78 18.61 -0.54
CA LYS A 91 17.97 17.72 -0.47
C LYS A 91 18.09 16.71 -1.64
N GLY A 92 17.27 16.83 -2.69
CA GLY A 92 17.28 15.95 -3.86
C GLY A 92 16.67 14.56 -3.66
N ARG A 93 16.18 14.24 -2.46
CA ARG A 93 15.53 12.96 -2.12
C ARG A 93 14.11 12.93 -2.71
N LYS A 94 13.66 11.80 -3.25
CA LYS A 94 12.27 11.67 -3.72
C LYS A 94 11.31 11.90 -2.55
N VAL A 95 10.35 12.82 -2.72
CA VAL A 95 9.24 12.97 -1.76
C VAL A 95 8.37 11.72 -1.87
N GLN A 96 7.96 11.19 -0.71
CA GLN A 96 7.25 9.90 -0.61
C GLN A 96 5.89 9.90 -1.32
N TYR A 97 5.29 11.08 -1.53
CA TYR A 97 3.95 11.23 -2.10
C TYR A 97 4.01 11.85 -3.49
N ILE A 98 3.31 11.21 -4.42
CA ILE A 98 3.11 11.75 -5.76
C ILE A 98 2.23 13.00 -5.71
N LYS A 99 2.57 14.00 -6.52
CA LYS A 99 1.77 15.20 -6.70
C LYS A 99 1.22 15.20 -8.11
N THR A 100 -0.10 15.27 -8.24
CA THR A 100 -0.77 15.51 -9.52
C THR A 100 -1.20 16.97 -9.57
N GLU A 101 -0.72 17.69 -10.58
CA GLU A 101 -1.16 19.05 -10.92
C GLU A 101 -2.20 18.95 -12.04
N LEU A 102 -3.24 19.77 -11.95
CA LEU A 102 -4.36 19.77 -12.88
C LEU A 102 -4.99 21.16 -12.93
N GLU A 103 -5.87 21.38 -13.88
CA GLU A 103 -6.77 22.53 -13.90
C GLU A 103 -8.20 22.03 -13.73
N ILE A 104 -8.95 22.65 -12.80
CA ILE A 104 -10.38 22.41 -12.63
C ILE A 104 -11.16 23.40 -13.49
N TRP A 105 -12.20 22.90 -14.14
CA TRP A 105 -13.04 23.64 -15.08
C TRP A 105 -14.52 23.39 -14.78
N ASP A 106 -15.36 24.40 -15.05
CA ASP A 106 -16.81 24.28 -15.07
C ASP A 106 -17.40 25.15 -16.19
N ASP A 107 -18.72 25.18 -16.32
CA ASP A 107 -19.40 25.94 -17.38
C ASP A 107 -19.47 27.46 -17.11
N THR A 108 -18.92 27.94 -15.98
CA THR A 108 -19.03 29.35 -15.55
C THR A 108 -17.91 30.25 -16.07
N THR A 109 -16.79 29.67 -16.49
CA THR A 109 -15.61 30.39 -16.97
C THR A 109 -14.90 29.66 -18.10
N ASN A 110 -14.27 30.43 -19.00
CA ASN A 110 -13.44 29.89 -20.09
C ASN A 110 -11.96 29.70 -19.67
N ASN A 111 -11.65 29.84 -18.38
CA ASN A 111 -10.31 29.67 -17.85
C ASN A 111 -10.32 28.61 -16.74
N GLY A 112 -9.45 27.62 -16.84
CA GLY A 112 -9.21 26.65 -15.79
C GLY A 112 -8.57 27.28 -14.55
N PHE A 113 -8.90 26.74 -13.39
CA PHE A 113 -8.28 27.14 -12.13
C PHE A 113 -7.23 26.11 -11.70
N PRO A 114 -6.02 26.52 -11.31
CA PRO A 114 -4.95 25.58 -10.97
C PRO A 114 -5.31 24.79 -9.71
N GLY A 115 -5.04 23.49 -9.75
CA GLY A 115 -5.32 22.56 -8.67
C GLY A 115 -4.25 21.49 -8.48
N ILE A 116 -4.27 20.90 -7.30
CA ILE A 116 -3.36 19.82 -6.90
C ILE A 116 -4.11 18.69 -6.22
N TRP A 117 -3.61 17.47 -6.42
CA TRP A 117 -4.07 16.28 -5.73
C TRP A 117 -2.88 15.47 -5.23
N TRP A 118 -2.77 15.33 -3.91
CA TRP A 118 -1.67 14.63 -3.25
C TRP A 118 -1.98 13.15 -3.10
N GLY A 119 -1.00 12.28 -3.42
CA GLY A 119 -1.13 10.83 -3.24
C GLY A 119 -1.86 10.11 -4.37
N HIS A 120 -2.39 10.84 -5.35
CA HIS A 120 -3.12 10.27 -6.49
C HIS A 120 -2.38 10.51 -7.81
N TYR A 121 -2.50 9.56 -8.74
CA TYR A 121 -1.92 9.59 -10.08
C TYR A 121 -2.86 10.28 -11.08
N ARG A 122 -2.31 10.72 -12.22
CA ARG A 122 -3.07 11.31 -13.33
C ARG A 122 -4.24 10.43 -13.79
N ASP A 123 -4.03 9.11 -13.83
CA ASP A 123 -5.02 8.16 -14.34
C ASP A 123 -6.23 7.99 -13.40
N GLU A 124 -6.12 8.49 -12.15
CA GLU A 124 -7.21 8.50 -11.16
C GLU A 124 -8.13 9.71 -11.31
N VAL A 125 -7.72 10.72 -12.10
CA VAL A 125 -8.55 11.90 -12.33
C VAL A 125 -9.72 11.54 -13.27
N PRO A 126 -10.98 11.81 -12.90
CA PRO A 126 -12.13 11.55 -13.74
C PRO A 126 -11.98 12.19 -15.12
N LYS A 127 -12.17 11.38 -16.17
CA LYS A 127 -12.13 11.87 -17.56
C LYS A 127 -13.43 12.58 -17.98
N GLY A 128 -14.49 12.40 -17.21
CA GLY A 128 -15.81 12.99 -17.45
C GLY A 128 -16.17 14.05 -16.42
N ARG A 129 -17.45 14.44 -16.40
CA ARG A 129 -18.00 15.36 -15.41
C ARG A 129 -18.09 14.69 -14.04
N CYS A 130 -17.78 15.46 -13.00
CA CYS A 130 -17.82 15.01 -11.62
C CYS A 130 -18.16 16.17 -10.68
N HIS A 131 -18.38 15.85 -9.41
CA HIS A 131 -18.40 16.79 -8.30
C HIS A 131 -17.06 16.71 -7.57
N ALA A 132 -16.51 17.86 -7.19
CA ALA A 132 -15.26 17.95 -6.47
C ALA A 132 -15.46 18.69 -5.14
N ILE A 133 -14.93 18.13 -4.07
CA ILE A 133 -14.73 18.85 -2.81
C ILE A 133 -13.28 19.31 -2.77
N VAL A 134 -13.09 20.62 -2.60
CA VAL A 134 -11.78 21.26 -2.63
C VAL A 134 -11.56 22.17 -1.43
N GLU A 135 -10.29 22.36 -1.07
CA GLU A 135 -9.83 23.39 -0.15
C GLU A 135 -9.06 24.45 -0.95
N LEU A 136 -9.23 25.74 -0.63
CA LEU A 136 -8.52 26.82 -1.31
C LEU A 136 -7.21 27.12 -0.58
N ASP A 137 -6.08 27.01 -1.28
CA ASP A 137 -4.74 27.21 -0.74
C ASP A 137 -3.97 28.26 -1.56
N TYR A 138 -2.81 28.69 -1.08
CA TYR A 138 -1.94 29.62 -1.78
C TYR A 138 -0.58 29.02 -2.11
N ASN A 139 -0.31 28.88 -3.39
CA ASN A 139 0.97 28.41 -3.88
C ASN A 139 2.02 29.52 -3.81
N ASN A 140 2.92 29.43 -2.83
CA ASN A 140 4.01 30.40 -2.67
C ASN A 140 5.01 30.42 -3.84
N TYR A 141 5.18 29.30 -4.56
CA TYR A 141 6.11 29.21 -5.69
C TYR A 141 5.52 29.85 -6.95
N LYS A 142 4.26 29.53 -7.28
CA LYS A 142 3.54 30.09 -8.43
C LYS A 142 2.90 31.46 -8.13
N LYS A 143 2.98 31.92 -6.87
CA LYS A 143 2.40 33.18 -6.36
C LYS A 143 0.92 33.36 -6.73
N GLY A 144 0.14 32.30 -6.58
CA GLY A 144 -1.28 32.27 -6.94
C GLY A 144 -2.08 31.37 -6.01
N ALA A 145 -3.39 31.59 -5.95
CA ALA A 145 -4.31 30.67 -5.29
C ALA A 145 -4.42 29.39 -6.12
N GLU A 146 -4.50 28.24 -5.46
CA GLU A 146 -4.72 26.94 -6.09
C GLU A 146 -5.71 26.12 -5.25
N VAL A 147 -6.46 25.23 -5.88
CA VAL A 147 -7.34 24.30 -5.15
C VAL A 147 -6.58 23.03 -4.78
N ARG A 148 -6.84 22.51 -3.57
CA ARG A 148 -6.43 21.18 -3.14
C ARG A 148 -7.65 20.27 -3.18
N ILE A 149 -7.57 19.21 -3.99
CA ILE A 149 -8.65 18.22 -4.06
C ILE A 149 -8.68 17.40 -2.77
N VAL A 150 -9.85 17.35 -2.15
CA VAL A 150 -10.14 16.53 -0.96
C VAL A 150 -10.87 15.25 -1.36
N ALA A 151 -11.88 15.36 -2.23
CA ALA A 151 -12.64 14.22 -2.72
C ALA A 151 -13.24 14.51 -4.10
N LEU A 152 -13.44 13.44 -4.89
CA LEU A 152 -14.10 13.47 -6.19
C LEU A 152 -15.25 12.46 -6.18
N GLN A 153 -16.33 12.81 -6.86
CA GLN A 153 -17.51 11.95 -7.03
C GLN A 153 -18.02 12.08 -8.46
N SER A 154 -18.09 10.98 -9.20
CA SER A 154 -18.61 11.00 -10.57
C SER A 154 -20.12 11.26 -10.63
N THR A 155 -20.55 12.05 -11.61
CA THR A 155 -21.96 12.37 -11.84
C THR A 155 -22.75 11.17 -12.38
N GLN A 156 -22.07 10.09 -12.81
CA GLN A 156 -22.71 8.86 -13.31
C GLN A 156 -23.20 7.93 -12.18
N ALA A 157 -22.97 8.27 -10.92
CA ALA A 157 -23.40 7.46 -9.78
C ALA A 157 -24.81 7.85 -9.28
N GLU A 158 -25.82 7.80 -10.13
CA GLU A 158 -27.17 7.44 -9.65
C GLU A 158 -27.19 5.93 -9.37
N PHE A 159 -26.67 5.52 -8.22
CA PHE A 159 -26.92 4.18 -7.71
C PHE A 159 -27.88 4.26 -6.54
N SER A 160 -29.12 3.89 -6.83
CA SER A 160 -30.06 3.38 -5.85
C SER A 160 -29.35 2.32 -5.00
N PHE A 161 -29.19 2.61 -3.72
CA PHE A 161 -28.58 1.69 -2.75
C PHE A 161 -29.54 0.53 -2.47
N ASN A 162 -29.44 -0.52 -3.28
CA ASN A 162 -29.50 -1.86 -2.72
C ASN A 162 -28.06 -2.38 -2.73
N VAL A 163 -27.48 -2.55 -1.54
CA VAL A 163 -26.21 -3.24 -1.37
C VAL A 163 -26.37 -4.67 -1.93
N PRO A 164 -25.71 -5.07 -3.03
CA PRO A 164 -25.47 -6.48 -3.23
C PRO A 164 -24.46 -6.86 -2.14
N THR A 165 -24.87 -7.76 -1.26
CA THR A 165 -24.08 -8.22 -0.10
C THR A 165 -22.83 -9.02 -0.51
N GLU A 166 -22.42 -9.05 -1.78
CA GLU A 166 -21.22 -9.77 -2.23
C GLU A 166 -20.50 -8.97 -3.31
N LEU A 167 -19.35 -8.39 -2.98
CA LEU A 167 -18.34 -8.02 -3.97
C LEU A 167 -17.69 -9.32 -4.46
N ASP A 168 -18.34 -9.99 -5.40
CA ASP A 168 -17.92 -11.29 -5.96
C ASP A 168 -16.62 -11.22 -6.79
N TRP A 169 -15.96 -10.05 -6.82
CA TRP A 169 -14.69 -9.84 -7.52
C TRP A 169 -13.47 -9.96 -6.61
N ILE A 170 -13.62 -9.99 -5.27
CA ILE A 170 -12.54 -10.33 -4.35
C ILE A 170 -12.75 -11.75 -3.82
N LEU A 171 -11.87 -12.67 -4.20
CA LEU A 171 -11.86 -14.07 -3.81
C LEU A 171 -10.93 -14.26 -2.61
N ASP A 172 -11.42 -14.92 -1.56
CA ASP A 172 -10.62 -15.23 -0.37
C ASP A 172 -10.09 -16.65 -0.44
N TRP A 173 -8.80 -16.78 -0.78
CA TRP A 173 -8.05 -18.03 -0.89
C TRP A 173 -6.93 -18.12 0.15
N ARG A 174 -7.02 -17.34 1.24
CA ARG A 174 -6.05 -17.43 2.34
C ARG A 174 -6.13 -18.81 2.98
N GLY A 175 -4.97 -19.41 3.25
CA GLY A 175 -4.89 -20.72 3.89
C GLY A 175 -5.26 -21.91 2.99
N VAL A 176 -5.46 -21.69 1.68
CA VAL A 176 -5.56 -22.78 0.71
C VAL A 176 -4.14 -23.28 0.42
N GLU A 177 -3.82 -24.50 0.86
CA GLU A 177 -2.54 -25.14 0.55
C GLU A 177 -2.42 -25.36 -0.97
N GLU A 178 -1.21 -25.20 -1.53
CA GLU A 178 -0.91 -25.24 -2.98
C GLU A 178 -1.52 -26.46 -3.72
N GLU A 179 -1.84 -27.54 -3.00
CA GLU A 179 -2.43 -28.76 -3.56
C GLU A 179 -3.85 -28.58 -4.14
N GLU A 180 -4.66 -27.62 -3.67
CA GLU A 180 -6.00 -27.36 -4.25
C GLU A 180 -5.97 -26.39 -5.45
N MET A 181 -4.89 -25.60 -5.61
CA MET A 181 -4.69 -24.75 -6.80
C MET A 181 -4.36 -25.57 -8.06
N GLY A 182 -3.88 -26.81 -7.89
CA GLY A 182 -3.58 -27.74 -8.97
C GLY A 182 -4.79 -28.35 -9.68
N ARG A 183 -6.03 -27.99 -9.32
CA ARG A 183 -7.25 -28.46 -10.02
C ARG A 183 -7.79 -27.51 -11.08
N TRP A 184 -7.23 -26.30 -11.20
CA TRP A 184 -7.67 -25.27 -12.17
C TRP A 184 -6.52 -24.68 -13.00
N GLY A 185 -5.42 -25.42 -13.14
CA GLY A 185 -4.30 -25.06 -14.01
C GLY A 185 -3.52 -26.31 -14.38
N ASP A 186 -3.63 -26.73 -15.64
CA ASP A 186 -2.76 -27.74 -16.23
C ASP A 186 -1.29 -27.32 -16.07
N GLY A 187 -0.46 -28.28 -15.68
CA GLY A 187 0.84 -28.06 -15.07
C GLY A 187 1.90 -27.42 -15.95
N GLU A 188 2.81 -26.70 -15.30
CA GLU A 188 4.26 -26.73 -15.53
C GLU A 188 4.97 -25.85 -14.50
N THR A 189 5.25 -26.38 -13.31
CA THR A 189 6.41 -25.99 -12.50
C THR A 189 6.86 -27.18 -11.66
N GLY A 190 7.44 -28.17 -12.35
CA GLY A 190 8.20 -29.24 -11.72
C GLY A 190 9.55 -28.73 -11.22
N ARG A 191 9.70 -28.73 -9.90
CA ARG A 191 10.71 -29.52 -9.16
C ARG A 191 12.09 -29.69 -9.82
N TRP A 192 13.11 -29.31 -9.05
CA TRP A 192 14.52 -29.63 -9.28
C TRP A 192 14.71 -31.15 -9.26
N GLU A 193 15.16 -31.74 -10.37
CA GLU A 193 15.91 -33.00 -10.39
C GLU A 193 16.63 -33.14 -11.75
N ASP A 194 17.96 -33.12 -11.66
CA ASP A 194 18.98 -33.80 -12.47
C ASP A 194 19.15 -33.59 -14.00
N LYS A 195 20.40 -33.87 -14.37
CA LYS A 195 21.14 -33.56 -15.60
C LYS A 195 20.69 -34.39 -16.81
N GLU A 196 21.10 -33.87 -17.97
CA GLU A 196 21.28 -34.59 -19.25
C GLU A 196 20.00 -35.06 -19.95
N GLU A 197 19.50 -34.24 -20.87
CA GLU A 197 19.06 -34.62 -22.25
C GLU A 197 18.21 -33.49 -22.84
N LYS A 198 18.85 -32.58 -23.60
CA LYS A 198 18.17 -31.52 -24.37
C LYS A 198 18.64 -31.47 -25.83
N GLU A 199 18.69 -32.63 -26.49
CA GLU A 199 19.07 -32.67 -27.91
C GLU A 199 18.08 -33.32 -28.89
N GLU A 200 16.93 -33.86 -28.48
CA GLU A 200 16.05 -34.56 -29.44
C GLU A 200 14.61 -34.05 -29.63
N LEU A 201 14.19 -32.94 -29.01
CA LEU A 201 12.82 -32.41 -29.19
C LEU A 201 12.70 -31.11 -30.00
N ASN A 202 13.77 -30.70 -30.69
CA ASN A 202 13.77 -29.50 -31.54
C ASN A 202 13.46 -29.73 -33.03
N VAL A 203 12.98 -30.93 -33.42
CA VAL A 203 12.88 -31.30 -34.86
C VAL A 203 11.45 -31.54 -35.38
N LEU A 204 10.39 -31.55 -34.56
CA LEU A 204 9.06 -31.99 -35.05
C LEU A 204 7.85 -31.07 -34.80
N ILE A 205 8.05 -29.76 -34.60
CA ILE A 205 6.94 -28.80 -34.68
C ILE A 205 7.35 -27.59 -35.52
N SER A 206 7.72 -27.86 -36.77
CA SER A 206 7.60 -26.91 -37.86
C SER A 206 6.52 -27.44 -38.80
N ASN A 207 5.51 -26.59 -39.03
CA ASN A 207 4.36 -26.77 -39.94
C ASN A 207 3.12 -27.42 -39.31
N SER A 208 2.28 -26.58 -38.68
CA SER A 208 0.84 -26.54 -38.96
C SER A 208 0.25 -25.24 -38.42
N GLN A 209 -0.28 -24.44 -39.34
CA GLN A 209 -1.10 -23.28 -39.04
C GLN A 209 -2.34 -23.73 -38.26
N THR A 210 -2.48 -23.29 -37.02
CA THR A 210 -3.80 -23.08 -36.42
C THR A 210 -3.77 -21.74 -35.69
N THR A 211 -4.25 -20.73 -36.40
CA THR A 211 -4.61 -19.41 -35.93
C THR A 211 -5.72 -19.47 -34.88
N ASN A 212 -5.71 -18.51 -33.95
CA ASN A 212 -6.86 -18.02 -33.18
C ASN A 212 -7.43 -18.86 -32.01
N ASN A 213 -6.61 -19.43 -31.11
CA ASN A 213 -7.15 -19.90 -29.82
C ASN A 213 -6.24 -19.78 -28.58
N GLN A 214 -5.16 -18.98 -28.64
CA GLN A 214 -4.29 -18.74 -27.48
C GLN A 214 -4.47 -17.36 -26.82
N GLN A 215 -5.32 -16.49 -27.38
CA GLN A 215 -5.64 -15.18 -26.78
C GLN A 215 -6.92 -15.18 -25.92
N GLN A 216 -7.64 -16.30 -25.81
CA GLN A 216 -8.90 -16.38 -25.05
C GLN A 216 -8.80 -17.14 -23.72
N ILE A 217 -7.66 -17.76 -23.38
CA ILE A 217 -7.53 -18.56 -22.15
C ILE A 217 -6.91 -17.77 -20.97
N THR A 218 -6.21 -16.66 -21.23
CA THR A 218 -5.56 -15.85 -20.17
C THR A 218 -6.43 -14.73 -19.60
N ASN A 219 -7.60 -14.44 -20.20
CA ASN A 219 -8.44 -13.30 -19.81
C ASN A 219 -9.39 -13.56 -18.64
N ASN A 220 -9.43 -14.77 -18.07
CA ASN A 220 -10.37 -15.10 -17.00
C ASN A 220 -9.73 -15.53 -15.65
N GLN A 221 -8.39 -15.52 -15.56
CA GLN A 221 -7.70 -15.85 -14.31
C GLN A 221 -7.70 -14.64 -13.37
N PRO A 222 -7.97 -14.79 -12.06
CA PRO A 222 -7.87 -13.68 -11.12
C PRO A 222 -6.42 -13.17 -11.01
N ILE A 223 -6.25 -11.92 -10.57
CA ILE A 223 -4.95 -11.41 -10.12
C ILE A 223 -4.75 -11.90 -8.69
N THR A 224 -3.72 -12.69 -8.46
CA THR A 224 -3.48 -13.36 -7.17
C THR A 224 -2.41 -12.64 -6.36
N ILE A 225 -2.70 -12.39 -5.08
CA ILE A 225 -1.75 -11.89 -4.09
C ILE A 225 -1.26 -13.07 -3.27
N LEU A 226 0.02 -13.43 -3.42
CA LEU A 226 0.64 -14.56 -2.71
C LEU A 226 1.43 -14.13 -1.46
N GLU A 227 1.80 -12.86 -1.36
CA GLU A 227 2.50 -12.31 -0.20
C GLU A 227 1.52 -11.56 0.71
N CYS A 228 1.59 -11.81 2.01
CA CYS A 228 0.71 -11.15 2.97
C CYS A 228 1.09 -9.67 3.07
N PRO A 229 0.16 -8.74 2.79
CA PRO A 229 0.47 -7.32 2.81
C PRO A 229 0.79 -6.84 4.23
N THR A 230 1.53 -5.74 4.30
CA THR A 230 1.90 -5.09 5.57
C THR A 230 1.20 -3.73 5.76
N SER A 231 0.46 -3.29 4.76
CA SER A 231 -0.35 -2.07 4.79
C SER A 231 -1.57 -2.16 3.86
N TRP A 232 -2.56 -1.30 4.11
CA TRP A 232 -3.72 -1.17 3.25
C TRP A 232 -3.36 -0.56 1.89
N ASP A 233 -2.34 0.31 1.83
CA ASP A 233 -1.85 0.90 0.57
C ASP A 233 -1.34 -0.18 -0.41
N GLU A 234 -0.62 -1.17 0.11
CA GLU A 234 -0.12 -2.29 -0.68
C GLU A 234 -1.28 -3.11 -1.27
N LEU A 235 -2.28 -3.43 -0.45
CA LEU A 235 -3.48 -4.12 -0.89
C LEU A 235 -4.29 -3.28 -1.91
N GLN A 236 -4.37 -1.97 -1.71
CA GLN A 236 -5.06 -1.06 -2.63
C GLN A 236 -4.39 -1.01 -4.01
N VAL A 237 -3.06 -1.11 -4.10
CA VAL A 237 -2.37 -1.21 -5.41
C VAL A 237 -2.85 -2.43 -6.18
N TRP A 238 -2.99 -3.58 -5.52
CA TRP A 238 -3.50 -4.80 -6.14
C TRP A 238 -4.98 -4.68 -6.54
N CYS A 239 -5.80 -4.09 -5.68
CA CYS A 239 -7.20 -3.82 -5.98
C CYS A 239 -7.36 -2.93 -7.22
N ARG A 240 -6.57 -1.85 -7.31
CA ARG A 240 -6.55 -0.95 -8.47
C ARG A 240 -6.13 -1.67 -9.74
N ARG A 241 -5.11 -2.53 -9.68
CA ARG A 241 -4.67 -3.37 -10.82
C ARG A 241 -5.77 -4.31 -11.30
N ALA A 242 -6.49 -4.95 -10.38
CA ALA A 242 -7.60 -5.85 -10.69
C ALA A 242 -8.77 -5.10 -11.36
N ILE A 243 -9.15 -3.94 -10.83
CA ILE A 243 -10.18 -3.08 -11.41
C ILE A 243 -9.77 -2.60 -12.81
N ALA A 244 -8.55 -2.08 -12.98
CA ALA A 244 -8.07 -1.58 -14.26
C ALA A 244 -7.94 -2.67 -15.33
N ALA A 245 -7.67 -3.92 -14.91
CA ALA A 245 -7.61 -5.07 -15.80
C ALA A 245 -8.97 -5.78 -15.98
N GLU A 246 -10.04 -5.28 -15.35
CA GLU A 246 -11.37 -5.92 -15.32
C GLU A 246 -11.33 -7.40 -14.86
N ARG A 247 -10.41 -7.73 -13.94
CA ARG A 247 -10.20 -9.08 -13.43
C ARG A 247 -10.57 -9.18 -11.94
N LYS A 248 -10.98 -10.36 -11.51
CA LYS A 248 -11.15 -10.66 -10.07
C LYS A 248 -9.79 -10.58 -9.36
N LEU A 249 -9.78 -10.22 -8.09
CA LEU A 249 -8.62 -10.25 -7.21
C LEU A 249 -8.74 -11.46 -6.28
N ALA A 250 -7.70 -12.30 -6.21
CA ALA A 250 -7.62 -13.37 -5.24
C ALA A 250 -6.60 -13.03 -4.15
N ILE A 251 -7.00 -13.01 -2.89
CA ILE A 251 -6.08 -12.96 -1.75
C ILE A 251 -5.71 -14.41 -1.39
N ALA A 252 -4.47 -14.81 -1.66
CA ALA A 252 -4.03 -16.22 -1.57
C ALA A 252 -2.70 -16.37 -0.84
N TYR A 253 -2.39 -15.46 0.08
CA TYR A 253 -1.20 -15.55 0.89
C TYR A 253 -1.35 -16.57 2.02
N SER A 254 -0.27 -17.31 2.25
CA SER A 254 -0.16 -18.32 3.30
C SER A 254 -0.17 -17.70 4.70
N PRO A 255 -0.53 -18.48 5.74
CA PRO A 255 -0.41 -18.04 7.13
C PRO A 255 1.02 -17.58 7.43
N PRO A 256 1.20 -16.38 8.00
CA PRO A 256 2.53 -15.86 8.28
C PRO A 256 3.23 -16.71 9.35
N LYS A 257 4.51 -16.98 9.16
CA LYS A 257 5.32 -17.69 10.15
C LYS A 257 5.68 -16.75 11.28
N LEU A 258 5.13 -17.02 12.47
CA LEU A 258 5.42 -16.27 13.69
C LEU A 258 6.66 -16.88 14.37
N LEU A 259 7.84 -16.47 13.91
CA LEU A 259 9.10 -16.80 14.60
C LEU A 259 9.41 -15.74 15.65
N PRO A 260 9.86 -16.10 16.86
CA PRO A 260 10.38 -15.13 17.82
C PRO A 260 11.39 -14.18 17.16
N PRO A 261 11.31 -12.86 17.38
CA PRO A 261 12.23 -11.88 16.77
C PRO A 261 13.70 -12.20 17.03
N ARG A 262 13.98 -12.76 18.22
CA ARG A 262 15.30 -13.23 18.61
C ARG A 262 15.80 -14.38 17.73
N ASP A 263 14.92 -15.29 17.32
CA ASP A 263 15.30 -16.41 16.45
C ASP A 263 15.63 -15.90 15.05
N ILE A 264 14.90 -14.90 14.55
CA ILE A 264 15.21 -14.21 13.29
C ILE A 264 16.54 -13.46 13.39
N TRP A 265 16.81 -12.82 14.54
CA TRP A 265 18.12 -12.22 14.81
C TRP A 265 19.24 -13.27 14.80
N GLU A 266 19.05 -14.42 15.45
CA GLU A 266 20.01 -15.52 15.46
C GLU A 266 20.24 -16.11 14.06
N GLN A 267 19.20 -16.19 13.23
CA GLN A 267 19.31 -16.56 11.82
C GLN A 267 20.15 -15.53 11.03
N LEU A 268 19.89 -14.23 11.21
CA LEU A 268 20.66 -13.17 10.56
C LEU A 268 22.14 -13.21 10.98
N VAL A 269 22.42 -13.42 12.28
CA VAL A 269 23.78 -13.60 12.79
C VAL A 269 24.42 -14.88 12.22
N GLY A 270 23.66 -15.97 12.08
CA GLY A 270 24.10 -17.20 11.44
C GLY A 270 24.49 -16.99 9.98
N ILE A 271 23.69 -16.23 9.22
CA ILE A 271 23.99 -15.83 7.84
C ILE A 271 25.25 -14.96 7.80
N ALA A 272 25.39 -13.99 8.70
CA ALA A 272 26.57 -13.13 8.80
C ALA A 272 27.86 -13.94 9.05
N LYS A 273 27.82 -14.90 9.98
CA LYS A 273 28.92 -15.85 10.22
C LYS A 273 29.26 -16.68 8.98
N PHE A 274 28.23 -17.18 8.29
CA PHE A 274 28.40 -17.96 7.07
C PHE A 274 29.10 -17.14 5.98
N LEU A 275 28.59 -15.96 5.66
CA LEU A 275 29.14 -15.07 4.64
C LEU A 275 30.57 -14.64 4.97
N SER A 276 30.84 -14.33 6.25
CA SER A 276 32.20 -14.02 6.69
C SER A 276 33.16 -15.20 6.56
N ARG A 277 32.71 -16.43 6.79
CA ARG A 277 33.55 -17.64 6.68
C ARG A 277 33.80 -18.02 5.23
N THR A 278 32.80 -17.91 4.37
CA THR A 278 32.90 -18.31 2.95
C THR A 278 33.41 -17.20 2.04
N LYS A 279 33.49 -15.95 2.54
CA LYS A 279 33.82 -14.74 1.78
C LYS A 279 32.90 -14.49 0.57
N GLN A 280 31.68 -15.03 0.65
CA GLN A 280 30.66 -14.85 -0.38
C GLN A 280 29.87 -13.57 -0.12
N ALA A 281 29.29 -13.01 -1.19
CA ALA A 281 28.32 -11.93 -1.12
C ALA A 281 26.90 -12.50 -1.27
N ALA A 282 25.92 -11.84 -0.66
CA ALA A 282 24.50 -12.17 -0.79
C ALA A 282 23.72 -10.95 -1.32
N THR A 283 22.71 -11.17 -2.14
CA THR A 283 21.81 -10.09 -2.57
C THR A 283 20.86 -9.71 -1.42
N LEU A 284 20.38 -8.47 -1.41
CA LEU A 284 19.35 -8.07 -0.43
C LEU A 284 18.08 -8.90 -0.60
N THR A 285 17.70 -9.22 -1.84
CA THR A 285 16.54 -10.07 -2.13
C THR A 285 16.67 -11.46 -1.50
N GLN A 286 17.84 -12.12 -1.62
CA GLN A 286 18.09 -13.42 -0.98
C GLN A 286 17.95 -13.36 0.54
N LEU A 287 18.42 -12.27 1.17
CA LEU A 287 18.29 -12.08 2.60
C LEU A 287 16.84 -11.84 3.02
N LYS A 288 16.09 -11.05 2.25
CA LYS A 288 14.67 -10.78 2.49
C LYS A 288 13.82 -12.04 2.40
N GLU A 289 13.98 -12.80 1.33
CA GLU A 289 13.23 -14.05 1.12
C GLU A 289 13.54 -15.06 2.22
N LYS A 290 14.81 -15.20 2.58
CA LYS A 290 15.25 -16.17 3.58
C LYS A 290 14.80 -15.83 5.00
N LEU A 291 14.73 -14.54 5.35
CA LEU A 291 14.31 -14.07 6.67
C LEU A 291 12.83 -13.66 6.71
N GLU A 292 12.15 -13.68 5.56
CA GLU A 292 10.79 -13.18 5.35
C GLU A 292 10.60 -11.72 5.82
N LEU A 293 11.58 -10.82 5.60
CA LEU A 293 11.59 -9.43 6.08
C LEU A 293 11.45 -8.38 4.97
N SER A 294 10.85 -7.24 5.30
CA SER A 294 10.85 -6.02 4.46
C SER A 294 12.24 -5.37 4.37
N ASP A 295 12.43 -4.49 3.38
CA ASP A 295 13.69 -3.75 3.20
C ASP A 295 14.08 -2.94 4.44
N ARG A 296 13.09 -2.33 5.11
CA ARG A 296 13.32 -1.49 6.29
C ARG A 296 13.83 -2.34 7.47
N THR A 297 13.15 -3.45 7.75
CA THR A 297 13.49 -4.32 8.88
C THR A 297 14.82 -5.02 8.66
N LEU A 298 15.08 -5.51 7.44
CA LEU A 298 16.39 -6.06 7.08
C LEU A 298 17.50 -5.03 7.24
N GLN A 299 17.28 -3.77 6.82
CA GLN A 299 18.28 -2.72 6.94
C GLN A 299 18.62 -2.42 8.41
N SER A 300 17.62 -2.40 9.30
CA SER A 300 17.83 -2.27 10.74
C SER A 300 18.72 -3.40 11.28
N GLY A 301 18.43 -4.65 10.88
CA GLY A 301 19.24 -5.80 11.26
C GLY A 301 20.70 -5.72 10.77
N LEU A 302 20.90 -5.33 9.50
CA LEU A 302 22.24 -5.12 8.94
C LEU A 302 23.01 -4.00 9.66
N ASN A 303 22.32 -2.96 10.12
CA ASN A 303 22.93 -1.87 10.90
C ASN A 303 23.31 -2.30 12.33
N ALA A 304 22.67 -3.34 12.88
CA ALA A 304 22.98 -3.88 14.19
C ALA A 304 24.15 -4.89 14.17
N LEU A 305 24.45 -5.53 13.03
CA LEU A 305 25.55 -6.50 12.90
C LEU A 305 26.96 -5.98 13.29
N PRO A 306 27.35 -4.72 13.00
CA PRO A 306 28.60 -4.13 13.48
C PRO A 306 28.83 -4.24 14.98
N LEU A 307 27.77 -4.28 15.77
CA LEU A 307 27.86 -4.41 17.22
C LEU A 307 28.41 -5.77 17.67
N LEU A 308 28.29 -6.80 16.83
CA LEU A 308 28.83 -8.13 17.07
C LEU A 308 30.22 -8.33 16.40
N GLY A 309 30.84 -7.25 15.93
CA GLY A 309 32.12 -7.29 15.22
C GLY A 309 31.99 -7.64 13.73
N PHE A 310 30.81 -7.56 13.13
CA PHE A 310 30.63 -7.78 11.69
C PHE A 310 30.61 -6.47 10.91
N GLN A 311 31.59 -6.25 10.05
CA GLN A 311 31.54 -5.15 9.09
C GLN A 311 30.70 -5.53 7.88
N VAL A 312 29.65 -4.76 7.62
CA VAL A 312 28.78 -4.93 6.45
C VAL A 312 29.18 -3.90 5.39
N GLN A 313 29.67 -4.38 4.26
CA GLN A 313 30.01 -3.57 3.09
C GLN A 313 28.98 -3.79 1.99
N ARG A 314 28.46 -2.70 1.41
CA ARG A 314 27.59 -2.77 0.25
C ARG A 314 28.44 -2.87 -1.02
N VAL A 315 28.11 -3.85 -1.87
CA VAL A 315 28.66 -4.02 -3.22
C VAL A 315 27.55 -3.79 -4.24
N ASP A 316 27.88 -3.63 -5.52
CA ASP A 316 26.94 -3.19 -6.58
C ASP A 316 25.65 -4.03 -6.68
N TRP A 317 25.70 -5.30 -6.28
CA TRP A 317 24.57 -6.24 -6.36
C TRP A 317 24.12 -6.82 -5.00
N GLY A 318 24.72 -6.40 -3.88
CA GLY A 318 24.44 -7.04 -2.58
C GLY A 318 25.28 -6.55 -1.40
N VAL A 319 25.49 -7.45 -0.44
CA VAL A 319 26.26 -7.18 0.78
C VAL A 319 27.35 -8.23 0.99
N GLN A 320 28.52 -7.76 1.41
CA GLN A 320 29.62 -8.57 1.91
C GLN A 320 29.80 -8.32 3.40
N ILE A 321 29.97 -9.39 4.16
CA ILE A 321 30.08 -9.33 5.61
C ILE A 321 31.40 -9.94 6.02
N HIS A 322 32.17 -9.20 6.83
CA HIS A 322 33.47 -9.65 7.33
C HIS A 322 33.51 -9.49 8.85
N TRP A 323 33.90 -10.54 9.55
CA TRP A 323 34.15 -10.46 10.98
C TRP A 323 35.50 -9.80 11.26
N GLN A 324 35.49 -8.78 12.09
CA GLN A 324 36.68 -8.14 12.66
C GLN A 324 36.53 -8.12 14.18
N PRO A 325 37.51 -8.67 14.92
CA PRO A 325 37.48 -8.58 16.38
C PRO A 325 37.56 -7.10 16.79
N GLY A 326 36.48 -6.59 17.37
CA GLY A 326 36.46 -5.26 17.97
C GLY A 326 37.16 -5.29 19.33
N GLU A 327 38.01 -4.30 19.59
CA GLU A 327 38.56 -4.05 20.93
C GLU A 327 37.41 -3.73 21.89
N SER A 328 37.23 -4.54 22.93
CA SER A 328 36.09 -4.41 23.85
C SER A 328 36.20 -3.19 24.78
N SER A 329 35.34 -2.21 24.45
CA SER A 329 34.41 -1.44 25.30
C SER A 329 34.90 -0.46 26.38
N SER A 330 34.51 0.81 26.18
CA SER A 330 34.08 1.75 27.23
C SER A 330 32.56 1.60 27.49
N GLU A 331 32.09 1.90 28.71
CA GLU A 331 30.70 1.68 29.18
C GLU A 331 29.59 2.33 28.30
N ALA A 332 29.90 3.39 27.56
CA ALA A 332 28.95 4.07 26.67
C ALA A 332 28.59 3.26 25.40
N THR A 333 29.37 2.24 25.04
CA THR A 333 29.09 1.39 23.87
C THR A 333 27.99 0.34 24.13
N ASN A 334 27.76 -0.05 25.38
CA ASN A 334 26.81 -1.11 25.72
C ASN A 334 25.33 -0.65 25.65
N SER A 335 25.03 0.61 25.93
CA SER A 335 23.66 1.15 25.81
C SER A 335 23.21 1.24 24.35
N THR A 336 24.04 1.84 23.49
CA THR A 336 23.78 1.96 22.05
C THR A 336 23.73 0.58 21.37
N THR A 337 24.51 -0.39 21.87
CA THR A 337 24.49 -1.77 21.40
C THR A 337 23.13 -2.43 21.63
N ASN A 338 22.56 -2.26 22.82
CA ASN A 338 21.24 -2.79 23.10
C ASN A 338 20.16 -2.07 22.30
N GLU A 339 20.25 -0.75 22.13
CA GLU A 339 19.24 0.03 21.41
C GLU A 339 19.02 -0.40 19.95
N LEU A 340 20.08 -0.59 19.17
CA LEU A 340 19.94 -0.98 17.75
C LEU A 340 19.42 -2.41 17.57
N ILE A 341 19.81 -3.34 18.46
CA ILE A 341 19.26 -4.70 18.44
C ILE A 341 17.78 -4.63 18.82
N GLN A 342 17.41 -3.85 19.85
CA GLN A 342 16.01 -3.68 20.21
C GLN A 342 15.18 -3.02 19.09
N GLU A 343 15.73 -2.05 18.36
CA GLU A 343 15.07 -1.46 17.19
C GLU A 343 14.79 -2.50 16.10
N PHE A 344 15.74 -3.40 15.84
CA PHE A 344 15.52 -4.52 14.92
C PHE A 344 14.42 -5.47 15.43
N LEU A 345 14.50 -5.92 16.68
CA LEU A 345 13.51 -6.84 17.25
C LEU A 345 12.11 -6.24 17.23
N ALA A 346 11.96 -4.98 17.63
CA ALA A 346 10.69 -4.26 17.57
C ALA A 346 10.16 -4.13 16.14
N GLY A 347 11.04 -3.89 15.16
CA GLY A 347 10.66 -3.85 13.75
C GLY A 347 10.15 -5.21 13.23
N VAL A 348 10.77 -6.31 13.65
CA VAL A 348 10.31 -7.67 13.33
C VAL A 348 8.95 -7.95 13.96
N GLU A 349 8.74 -7.60 15.23
CA GLU A 349 7.44 -7.75 15.91
C GLU A 349 6.35 -6.95 15.20
N GLU A 350 6.62 -5.68 14.87
CA GLU A 350 5.68 -4.81 14.17
C GLU A 350 5.27 -5.40 12.81
N GLU A 351 6.24 -5.90 12.04
CA GLU A 351 6.00 -6.47 10.72
C GLU A 351 5.20 -7.78 10.81
N GLN A 352 5.55 -8.68 11.73
CA GLN A 352 4.80 -9.91 11.96
C GLN A 352 3.38 -9.63 12.45
N PHE A 353 3.20 -8.64 13.34
CA PHE A 353 1.89 -8.21 13.80
C PHE A 353 1.02 -7.72 12.64
N ARG A 354 1.58 -6.89 11.74
CA ARG A 354 0.88 -6.40 10.55
C ARG A 354 0.47 -7.55 9.64
N ARG A 355 1.38 -8.49 9.34
CA ARG A 355 1.05 -9.66 8.51
C ARG A 355 -0.02 -10.54 9.16
N GLN A 356 0.06 -10.76 10.48
CA GLN A 356 -0.98 -11.48 11.22
C GLN A 356 -2.33 -10.78 11.12
N TYR A 357 -2.36 -9.45 11.26
CA TYR A 357 -3.57 -8.66 11.09
C TYR A 357 -4.18 -8.85 9.69
N PHE A 358 -3.39 -8.74 8.61
CA PHE A 358 -3.89 -8.92 7.25
C PHE A 358 -4.29 -10.37 6.93
N TYR A 359 -3.66 -11.36 7.58
CA TYR A 359 -4.11 -12.75 7.51
C TYR A 359 -5.47 -12.95 8.19
N GLN A 360 -5.71 -12.31 9.34
CA GLN A 360 -6.91 -12.52 10.14
C GLN A 360 -8.08 -11.59 9.81
N VAL A 361 -7.83 -10.47 9.12
CA VAL A 361 -8.86 -9.47 8.87
C VAL A 361 -10.03 -10.09 8.07
N PRO A 362 -11.30 -9.90 8.50
CA PRO A 362 -12.43 -10.46 7.78
C PRO A 362 -12.49 -9.97 6.33
N LEU A 363 -12.89 -10.84 5.39
CA LEU A 363 -13.07 -10.46 3.99
C LEU A 363 -14.01 -9.27 3.83
N SER A 364 -15.07 -9.20 4.64
CA SER A 364 -16.00 -8.06 4.66
C SER A 364 -15.31 -6.72 4.95
N THR A 365 -14.28 -6.73 5.81
CA THR A 365 -13.50 -5.53 6.15
C THR A 365 -12.61 -5.14 4.98
N VAL A 366 -11.97 -6.11 4.34
CA VAL A 366 -11.20 -5.90 3.09
C VAL A 366 -12.09 -5.29 2.01
N GLN A 367 -13.24 -5.92 1.76
CA GLN A 367 -14.25 -5.46 0.81
C GLN A 367 -14.72 -4.04 1.12
N THR A 368 -14.98 -3.70 2.39
CA THR A 368 -15.41 -2.36 2.79
C THR A 368 -14.36 -1.30 2.49
N ILE A 369 -13.11 -1.51 2.90
CA ILE A 369 -12.01 -0.56 2.70
C ILE A 369 -11.69 -0.39 1.21
N VAL A 370 -11.72 -1.49 0.46
CA VAL A 370 -11.53 -1.46 -1.00
C VAL A 370 -12.70 -0.74 -1.70
N THR A 371 -13.94 -0.90 -1.22
CA THR A 371 -15.11 -0.21 -1.79
C THR A 371 -15.06 1.29 -1.56
N GLN A 372 -14.68 1.73 -0.36
CA GLN A 372 -14.43 3.16 -0.09
C GLN A 372 -13.41 3.74 -1.09
N THR A 373 -12.36 2.97 -1.39
CA THR A 373 -11.31 3.37 -2.35
C THR A 373 -11.83 3.36 -3.79
N ALA A 374 -12.64 2.37 -4.18
CA ALA A 374 -13.23 2.26 -5.52
C ALA A 374 -14.29 3.33 -5.79
N GLN A 375 -15.02 3.79 -4.76
CA GLN A 375 -15.98 4.91 -4.85
C GLN A 375 -15.29 6.26 -5.06
N THR A 376 -14.02 6.40 -4.66
CA THR A 376 -13.21 7.59 -4.99
C THR A 376 -12.68 7.55 -6.44
N LEU A 377 -12.72 6.39 -7.09
CA LEU A 377 -12.13 6.12 -8.41
C LEU A 377 -13.17 5.93 -9.53
N ARG A 378 -14.46 5.84 -9.19
CA ARG A 378 -15.57 5.74 -10.14
C ARG A 378 -16.38 7.02 -10.19
#